data_AF-A0A7K0DQX5-F1
#
_entry.id   AF-A0A7K0DQX5-F1
#
_cell.length_a   1.000
_cell.length_b   1.000
_cell.length_c   1.000
_cell.angle_alpha   90.00
_cell.angle_beta   90.00
_cell.angle_gamma   90.00
#
_symmetry.space_group_name_H-M   'P 1'
#
loop_
_entity.id
_entity.type
_entity.pdbx_description
1 polymer ?
#
loop_
_entity_poly.entity_id
_entity_poly.type
_entity_poly.pdbx_seq_one_letter_code
_entity_poly.pdbx_strand_id
1 'polypeptide(L)'
;MRIAELSRTTGVSAATIKYYVRAGLLPPGERTHANQVDYGPAHARRLRLVRALIEIGGMSITDAARVLEVLDGGDLSTWQAVGKAQYALDLRRTAGPGGDPVARAAVDELLARRGWQVFEENPARATLVEVCATLRQLGHDDFVGALDEYAEAVERVAAVDVAVVARQPSVEQTVEYVIVGTVLGDTVLAALRRLAQEHLSRNAFG
;
A
#
# COMPACT_ATOMS: atom_id res chain seq x y z
N MET A 1 11.27 -25.77 -12.17
CA MET A 1 12.25 -24.90 -12.85
C MET A 1 13.48 -24.71 -11.96
N ARG A 2 14.68 -24.70 -12.54
CA ARG A 2 15.92 -24.43 -11.78
C ARG A 2 16.09 -22.93 -11.54
N ILE A 3 16.98 -22.54 -10.61
CA ILE A 3 17.20 -21.12 -10.28
C ILE A 3 17.57 -20.26 -11.50
N ALA A 4 18.36 -20.79 -12.43
CA ALA A 4 18.74 -20.08 -13.66
C ALA A 4 17.54 -19.83 -14.58
N GLU A 5 16.61 -20.78 -14.64
CA GLU A 5 15.38 -20.65 -15.41
C GLU A 5 14.42 -19.67 -14.73
N LEU A 6 14.21 -19.80 -13.41
CA LEU A 6 13.42 -18.86 -12.62
C LEU A 6 13.93 -17.42 -12.79
N SER A 7 15.25 -17.25 -12.76
CA SER A 7 15.91 -15.96 -12.98
C SER A 7 15.57 -15.35 -14.34
N ARG A 8 15.67 -16.13 -15.42
CA ARG A 8 15.30 -15.67 -16.77
C ARG A 8 13.81 -15.33 -16.88
N THR A 9 12.94 -16.16 -16.32
CA THR A 9 11.48 -15.97 -16.41
C THR A 9 10.97 -14.77 -15.61
N THR A 10 11.67 -14.40 -14.54
CA THR A 10 11.25 -13.31 -13.63
C THR A 10 12.06 -12.03 -13.81
N GLY A 11 13.20 -12.09 -14.49
CA GLY A 11 14.17 -10.99 -14.58
C GLY A 11 14.94 -10.74 -13.28
N VAL A 12 14.77 -11.58 -12.25
CA VAL A 12 15.44 -11.44 -10.96
C VAL A 12 16.75 -12.22 -10.99
N SER A 13 17.87 -11.60 -10.61
CA SER A 13 19.17 -12.30 -10.57
C SER A 13 19.14 -13.50 -9.62
N ALA A 14 19.88 -14.57 -9.92
CA ALA A 14 19.98 -15.73 -9.03
C ALA A 14 20.50 -15.35 -7.62
N ALA A 15 21.36 -14.32 -7.52
CA ALA A 15 21.83 -13.80 -6.24
C ALA A 15 20.69 -13.14 -5.44
N THR A 16 19.87 -12.32 -6.11
CA THR A 16 18.69 -11.68 -5.52
C THR A 16 17.64 -12.71 -5.11
N ILE A 17 17.40 -13.75 -5.91
CA ILE A 17 16.50 -14.87 -5.53
C ILE A 17 16.99 -15.53 -4.23
N LYS A 18 18.28 -15.89 -4.15
CA LYS A 18 18.86 -16.45 -2.91
C LYS A 18 18.79 -15.49 -1.74
N TYR A 19 18.91 -14.18 -1.99
CA TYR A 19 18.74 -13.16 -0.98
C TYR A 19 17.30 -13.11 -0.47
N TYR A 20 16.29 -13.07 -1.34
CA TYR A 20 14.88 -13.08 -0.93
C TYR A 20 14.48 -14.35 -0.18
N VAL A 21 15.02 -15.51 -0.53
CA VAL A 21 14.82 -16.74 0.28
C VAL A 21 15.39 -16.56 1.69
N ARG A 22 16.62 -16.03 1.83
CA ARG A 22 17.23 -15.79 3.14
C ARG A 22 16.51 -14.73 3.96
N ALA A 23 15.94 -13.72 3.30
CA ALA A 23 15.19 -12.66 3.94
C ALA A 23 13.73 -13.03 4.23
N GLY A 24 13.26 -14.22 3.84
CA GLY A 24 11.89 -14.69 4.08
C GLY A 24 10.84 -14.16 3.09
N LEU A 25 11.25 -13.47 2.02
CA LEU A 25 10.33 -12.90 1.02
C LEU A 25 9.90 -13.93 -0.03
N LEU A 26 10.62 -15.04 -0.15
CA LEU A 26 10.32 -16.12 -1.08
C LEU A 26 10.44 -17.45 -0.34
N PRO A 27 9.42 -18.33 -0.39
CA PRO A 27 9.56 -19.68 0.14
C PRO A 27 10.79 -20.40 -0.45
N PRO A 28 11.45 -21.27 0.35
CA PRO A 28 12.54 -22.07 -0.18
C PRO A 28 12.02 -23.02 -1.26
N GLY A 29 12.80 -23.20 -2.32
CA GLY A 29 12.49 -24.22 -3.33
C GLY A 29 12.63 -25.64 -2.77
N GLU A 30 12.01 -26.59 -3.46
CA GLU A 30 12.03 -28.00 -3.07
C GLU A 30 13.39 -28.64 -3.42
N ARG A 31 14.02 -29.28 -2.44
CA ARG A 31 15.28 -30.01 -2.68
C ARG A 31 14.97 -31.34 -3.36
N THR A 32 15.43 -31.50 -4.60
CA THR A 32 15.23 -32.75 -5.37
C THR A 32 16.47 -33.65 -5.39
N HIS A 33 17.68 -33.09 -5.22
CA HIS A 33 18.92 -33.83 -4.94
C HIS A 33 19.87 -32.97 -4.08
N ALA A 34 20.98 -33.55 -3.60
CA ALA A 34 21.95 -32.88 -2.71
C ALA A 34 22.36 -31.46 -3.16
N ASN A 35 22.51 -31.23 -4.48
CA ASN A 35 22.86 -29.93 -5.07
C ASN A 35 21.79 -29.36 -5.99
N GLN A 36 20.54 -29.80 -5.87
CA GLN A 36 19.47 -29.45 -6.80
C GLN A 36 18.21 -28.98 -6.07
N VAL A 37 17.76 -27.79 -6.42
CA VAL A 37 16.56 -27.16 -5.91
C VAL A 37 15.64 -26.85 -7.08
N ASP A 38 14.38 -27.22 -6.94
CA ASP A 38 13.32 -26.93 -7.89
C ASP A 38 12.38 -25.85 -7.36
N TYR A 39 12.03 -24.96 -8.26
CA TYR A 39 11.08 -23.88 -8.03
C TYR A 39 9.85 -24.12 -8.91
N GLY A 40 8.67 -23.78 -8.37
CA GLY A 40 7.39 -23.88 -9.07
C GLY A 40 6.87 -22.53 -9.61
N PRO A 41 5.77 -22.53 -10.38
CA PRO A 41 5.11 -21.30 -10.86
C PRO A 41 4.73 -20.33 -9.74
N ALA A 42 4.38 -20.84 -8.55
CA ALA A 42 4.11 -20.03 -7.37
C ALA A 42 5.30 -19.14 -6.97
N HIS A 43 6.54 -19.64 -7.11
CA HIS A 43 7.74 -18.84 -6.82
C HIS A 43 7.91 -17.69 -7.81
N ALA A 44 7.60 -17.90 -9.09
CA ALA A 44 7.64 -16.84 -10.10
C ALA A 44 6.58 -15.75 -9.82
N ARG A 45 5.36 -16.15 -9.43
CA ARG A 45 4.30 -15.21 -9.02
C ARG A 45 4.73 -14.41 -7.78
N ARG A 46 5.24 -15.10 -6.75
CA ARG A 46 5.74 -14.49 -5.51
C ARG A 46 6.87 -13.48 -5.77
N LEU A 47 7.81 -13.81 -6.66
CA LEU A 47 8.89 -12.90 -7.06
C LEU A 47 8.37 -11.63 -7.76
N ARG A 48 7.38 -11.75 -8.65
CA ARG A 48 6.77 -10.57 -9.28
C ARG A 48 6.08 -9.67 -8.25
N LEU A 49 5.38 -10.27 -7.29
CA LEU A 49 4.76 -9.54 -6.18
C LEU A 49 5.81 -8.83 -5.34
N VAL A 50 6.87 -9.53 -4.89
CA VAL A 50 7.98 -8.94 -4.13
C VAL A 50 8.57 -7.73 -4.85
N ARG A 51 8.83 -7.84 -6.16
CA ARG A 51 9.34 -6.73 -6.96
C ARG A 51 8.35 -5.57 -7.02
N ALA A 52 7.08 -5.83 -7.29
CA ALA A 52 6.08 -4.78 -7.36
C ALA A 52 6.00 -4.00 -6.03
N LEU A 53 5.97 -4.73 -4.91
CA LEU A 53 5.94 -4.18 -3.56
C LEU A 53 7.16 -3.30 -3.24
N ILE A 54 8.37 -3.71 -3.62
CA ILE A 54 9.62 -3.00 -3.30
C ILE A 54 9.94 -1.91 -4.32
N GLU A 55 9.94 -2.25 -5.61
CA GLU A 55 10.42 -1.36 -6.67
C GLU A 55 9.39 -0.31 -7.06
N ILE A 56 8.10 -0.66 -7.07
CA ILE A 56 7.01 0.25 -7.47
C ILE A 56 6.35 0.84 -6.22
N GLY A 57 5.93 -0.02 -5.29
CA GLY A 57 5.36 0.37 -3.99
C GLY A 57 6.38 1.04 -3.07
N GLY A 58 7.66 1.00 -3.45
CA GLY A 58 8.75 1.65 -2.74
C GLY A 58 9.02 1.07 -1.36
N MET A 59 8.44 -0.08 -0.97
CA MET A 59 8.52 -0.62 0.39
C MET A 59 9.93 -1.06 0.78
N SER A 60 10.22 -1.02 2.09
CA SER A 60 11.42 -1.66 2.60
C SER A 60 11.28 -3.18 2.50
N ILE A 61 12.41 -3.89 2.47
CA ILE A 61 12.41 -5.36 2.46
C ILE A 61 11.72 -5.93 3.70
N THR A 62 11.90 -5.28 4.85
CA THR A 62 11.27 -5.66 6.11
C THR A 62 9.75 -5.50 6.06
N ASP A 63 9.24 -4.39 5.52
CA ASP A 63 7.79 -4.16 5.41
C ASP A 63 7.16 -5.10 4.40
N ALA A 64 7.84 -5.32 3.27
CA ALA A 64 7.42 -6.31 2.29
C ALA A 64 7.32 -7.71 2.94
N ALA A 65 8.30 -8.13 3.74
CA ALA A 65 8.24 -9.42 4.43
C ALA A 65 7.02 -9.55 5.35
N ARG A 66 6.68 -8.52 6.15
CA ARG A 66 5.50 -8.51 7.03
C ARG A 66 4.18 -8.62 6.25
N VAL A 67 4.06 -7.85 5.18
CA VAL A 67 2.89 -7.87 4.28
C VAL A 67 2.70 -9.25 3.67
N LEU A 68 3.81 -9.88 3.31
CA LEU A 68 3.81 -11.19 2.68
C LEU A 68 3.54 -12.32 3.67
N GLU A 69 3.97 -12.19 4.93
CA GLU A 69 3.59 -13.10 6.02
C GLU A 69 2.08 -13.06 6.28
N VAL A 70 1.47 -11.87 6.24
CA VAL A 70 0.02 -11.67 6.31
C VAL A 70 -0.71 -12.41 5.19
N LEU A 71 -0.15 -12.42 3.97
CA LEU A 71 -0.69 -13.17 2.83
C LEU A 71 -0.57 -14.67 3.00
N ASP A 72 0.60 -15.12 3.46
CA ASP A 72 0.89 -16.55 3.62
C ASP A 72 0.11 -17.16 4.81
N GLY A 73 -0.30 -16.34 5.79
CA GLY A 73 -0.96 -16.77 7.02
C GLY A 73 -2.44 -17.17 6.90
N GLY A 74 -3.15 -16.80 5.84
CA GLY A 74 -4.52 -17.25 5.51
C GLY A 74 -5.65 -16.92 6.51
N ASP A 75 -5.35 -16.53 7.75
CA ASP A 75 -6.29 -16.50 8.88
C ASP A 75 -6.90 -15.12 9.19
N LEU A 76 -6.80 -14.17 8.25
CA LEU A 76 -7.31 -12.82 8.45
C LEU A 76 -8.63 -12.61 7.72
N SER A 77 -9.60 -12.07 8.43
CA SER A 77 -10.77 -11.48 7.78
C SER A 77 -10.32 -10.32 6.88
N THR A 78 -11.03 -10.09 5.77
CA THR A 78 -10.64 -9.10 4.73
C THR A 78 -10.33 -7.72 5.30
N TRP A 79 -11.08 -7.23 6.29
CA TRP A 79 -10.85 -5.92 6.91
C TRP A 79 -9.60 -5.89 7.81
N GLN A 80 -9.23 -7.01 8.44
CA GLN A 80 -7.98 -7.10 9.21
C GLN A 80 -6.76 -7.10 8.29
N ALA A 81 -6.87 -7.68 7.09
CA ALA A 81 -5.83 -7.59 6.07
C ALA A 81 -5.65 -6.15 5.57
N VAL A 82 -6.74 -5.41 5.32
CA VAL A 82 -6.69 -3.96 4.96
C VAL A 82 -5.97 -3.18 6.06
N GLY A 83 -6.42 -3.33 7.31
CA GLY A 83 -5.85 -2.58 8.44
C GLY A 83 -4.37 -2.91 8.67
N LYS A 84 -3.94 -4.17 8.54
CA LYS A 84 -2.53 -4.55 8.65
C LYS A 84 -1.68 -4.08 7.46
N ALA A 85 -2.22 -4.07 6.25
CA ALA A 85 -1.54 -3.55 5.07
C ALA A 85 -1.30 -2.03 5.20
N GLN A 86 -2.34 -1.30 5.59
CA GLN A 86 -2.27 0.13 5.88
C GLN A 86 -1.30 0.43 7.02
N TYR A 87 -1.35 -0.34 8.11
CA TYR A 87 -0.40 -0.22 9.21
C TYR A 87 1.05 -0.49 8.78
N ALA A 88 1.29 -1.51 7.95
CA ALA A 88 2.62 -1.82 7.44
C ALA A 88 3.18 -0.73 6.51
N LEU A 89 2.30 -0.04 5.77
CA LEU A 89 2.64 1.11 4.94
C LEU A 89 2.90 2.37 5.77
N ASP A 90 2.14 2.57 6.85
CA ASP A 90 2.24 3.74 7.73
C ASP A 90 3.40 3.67 8.74
N LEU A 91 4.09 2.52 8.90
CA LEU A 91 5.35 2.42 9.66
C LEU A 91 6.49 3.31 9.12
N ARG A 92 6.26 4.00 7.99
CA ARG A 92 7.14 5.04 7.45
C ARG A 92 7.02 6.40 8.13
N ARG A 93 5.94 6.66 8.87
CA ARG A 93 5.69 7.94 9.51
C ARG A 93 5.61 7.73 11.02
N THR A 94 6.74 7.93 11.70
CA THR A 94 6.74 8.09 13.16
C THR A 94 5.99 9.38 13.48
N ALA A 95 4.74 9.26 13.92
CA ALA A 95 3.98 10.38 14.45
C ALA A 95 4.79 11.06 15.56
N GLY A 96 5.11 12.33 15.40
CA GLY A 96 5.73 13.13 16.46
C GLY A 96 4.80 13.29 17.67
N PRO A 97 5.33 13.41 18.89
CA PRO A 97 4.49 13.57 20.07
C PRO A 97 3.92 15.00 20.12
N GLY A 98 2.60 15.13 20.09
CA GLY A 98 1.87 16.38 20.31
C GLY A 98 1.06 16.83 19.10
N GLY A 99 -0.10 16.21 18.90
CA GLY A 99 -1.02 16.61 17.84
C GLY A 99 -1.52 18.05 18.09
N ASP A 100 -1.41 18.90 17.08
CA ASP A 100 -2.09 20.20 17.04
C ASP A 100 -3.59 19.96 17.30
N PRO A 101 -4.16 20.43 18.44
CA PRO A 101 -5.56 20.21 18.77
C PRO A 101 -6.51 20.77 17.73
N VAL A 102 -6.11 21.85 17.03
CA VAL A 102 -6.90 22.45 15.96
C VAL A 102 -6.89 21.56 14.72
N ALA A 103 -5.74 21.01 14.35
CA ALA A 103 -5.66 20.06 13.25
C ALA A 103 -6.45 18.76 13.55
N ARG A 104 -6.40 18.29 14.80
CA ARG A 104 -7.21 17.14 15.25
C ARG A 104 -8.70 17.43 15.10
N ALA A 105 -9.16 18.57 15.62
CA ALA A 105 -10.56 18.97 15.51
C ALA A 105 -11.02 19.09 14.05
N ALA A 106 -10.19 19.70 13.18
CA ALA A 106 -10.52 19.84 11.76
C ALA A 106 -10.71 18.47 11.05
N VAL A 107 -9.86 17.49 11.35
CA VAL A 107 -9.98 16.13 10.83
C VAL A 107 -11.24 15.44 11.38
N ASP A 108 -11.51 15.58 12.67
CA ASP A 108 -12.68 14.94 13.28
C ASP A 108 -13.99 15.53 12.75
N GLU A 109 -14.04 16.85 12.55
CA GLU A 109 -15.17 17.52 11.91
C GLU A 109 -15.34 17.09 10.44
N LEU A 110 -14.24 16.94 9.68
CA LEU A 110 -14.28 16.40 8.31
C LEU A 110 -14.92 15.00 8.31
N LEU A 111 -14.42 14.08 9.14
CA LEU A 111 -14.94 12.72 9.23
C LEU A 111 -16.43 12.72 9.60
N ALA A 112 -16.84 13.56 10.55
CA ALA A 112 -18.24 13.71 10.95
C ALA A 112 -19.12 14.26 9.82
N ARG A 113 -18.69 15.33 9.11
CA ARG A 113 -19.43 15.92 7.99
C ARG A 113 -19.63 14.95 6.83
N ARG A 114 -18.61 14.14 6.51
CA ARG A 114 -18.71 13.10 5.47
C ARG A 114 -19.46 11.85 5.94
N GLY A 115 -19.73 11.71 7.23
CA GLY A 115 -20.34 10.51 7.82
C GLY A 115 -19.44 9.29 7.77
N TRP A 116 -18.12 9.47 7.71
CA TRP A 116 -17.17 8.35 7.63
C TRP A 116 -17.01 7.69 9.00
N GLN A 117 -17.25 6.38 9.05
CA GLN A 117 -17.04 5.57 10.25
C GLN A 117 -15.67 4.93 10.20
N VAL A 118 -14.72 5.49 10.94
CA VAL A 118 -13.32 5.06 11.00
C VAL A 118 -12.92 4.84 12.45
N PHE A 119 -12.13 3.78 12.71
CA PHE A 119 -11.60 3.53 14.05
C PHE A 119 -10.72 4.68 14.54
N GLU A 120 -10.75 4.94 15.84
CA GLU A 120 -10.00 6.04 16.45
C GLU A 120 -8.48 5.87 16.26
N GLU A 121 -8.01 4.63 16.34
CA GLU A 121 -6.62 4.23 16.22
C GLU A 121 -6.17 4.03 14.76
N ASN A 122 -7.01 4.35 13.77
CA ASN A 122 -6.62 4.21 12.38
C ASN A 122 -5.41 5.11 12.07
N PRO A 123 -4.26 4.55 11.62
CA PRO A 123 -3.03 5.32 11.40
C PRO A 123 -3.18 6.40 10.32
N ALA A 124 -4.10 6.23 9.36
CA ALA A 124 -4.40 7.25 8.37
C ALA A 124 -5.02 8.51 9.00
N ARG A 125 -5.82 8.37 10.08
CA ARG A 125 -6.35 9.52 10.84
C ARG A 125 -5.21 10.30 11.49
N ALA A 126 -4.26 9.62 12.12
CA ALA A 126 -3.09 10.26 12.73
C ALA A 126 -2.23 10.98 11.68
N THR A 127 -1.98 10.33 10.54
CA THR A 127 -1.24 10.91 9.41
C THR A 127 -1.91 12.18 8.89
N LEU A 128 -3.23 12.16 8.67
CA LEU A 128 -3.95 13.34 8.16
C LEU A 128 -3.87 14.52 9.14
N VAL A 129 -3.96 14.25 10.45
CA VAL A 129 -3.80 15.28 11.49
C VAL A 129 -2.42 15.91 11.45
N GLU A 130 -1.36 15.11 11.32
CA GLU A 130 0.02 15.60 11.25
C GLU A 130 0.27 16.45 9.98
N VAL A 131 -0.27 16.01 8.84
CA VAL A 131 -0.20 16.78 7.58
C VAL A 131 -0.94 18.11 7.72
N CYS A 132 -2.15 18.12 8.29
CA CYS A 132 -2.90 19.35 8.53
C CYS A 132 -2.16 20.31 9.46
N ALA A 133 -1.59 19.80 10.56
CA ALA A 133 -0.79 20.59 11.49
C ALA A 133 0.41 21.24 10.77
N THR A 134 1.11 20.47 9.94
CA THR A 134 2.27 20.95 9.17
C THR A 134 1.87 22.03 8.16
N LEU A 135 0.79 21.81 7.39
CA LEU A 135 0.29 22.80 6.43
C LEU A 135 -0.09 24.12 7.10
N ARG A 136 -0.74 24.05 8.26
CA ARG A 136 -1.09 25.24 9.07
C ARG A 136 0.14 25.97 9.57
N GLN A 137 1.15 25.26 10.07
CA GLN A 137 2.43 25.86 10.48
C GLN A 137 3.15 26.57 9.34
N LEU A 138 2.95 26.11 8.10
CA LEU A 138 3.48 26.73 6.88
C LEU A 138 2.58 27.85 6.32
N GLY A 139 1.42 28.13 6.93
CA GLY A 139 0.48 29.17 6.49
C GLY A 139 -0.42 28.76 5.33
N HIS A 140 -0.59 27.46 5.07
CA HIS A 140 -1.44 26.91 4.01
C HIS A 140 -2.82 26.45 4.54
N ASP A 141 -3.50 27.33 5.27
CA ASP A 141 -4.85 27.07 5.81
C ASP A 141 -5.89 26.87 4.71
N ASP A 142 -5.68 27.47 3.54
CA ASP A 142 -6.51 27.29 2.34
C ASP A 142 -6.51 25.82 1.87
N PHE A 143 -5.36 25.16 1.91
CA PHE A 143 -5.25 23.74 1.56
C PHE A 143 -6.03 22.86 2.54
N VAL A 144 -5.99 23.21 3.84
CA VAL A 144 -6.79 22.51 4.86
C VAL A 144 -8.29 22.79 4.66
N GLY A 145 -8.64 24.01 4.25
CA GLY A 145 -10.02 24.37 3.89
C GLY A 145 -10.58 23.58 2.70
N ALA A 146 -9.72 23.16 1.76
CA ALA A 146 -10.11 22.37 0.59
C ALA A 146 -10.30 20.85 0.87
N LEU A 147 -10.13 20.39 2.12
CA LEU A 147 -10.19 18.95 2.43
C LEU A 147 -11.55 18.31 2.13
N ASP A 148 -12.66 19.04 2.25
CA ASP A 148 -13.99 18.51 1.91
C ASP A 148 -14.10 18.16 0.41
N GLU A 149 -13.49 18.95 -0.47
CA GLU A 149 -13.48 18.73 -1.92
C GLU A 149 -12.59 17.53 -2.28
N TYR A 150 -11.43 17.41 -1.62
CA TYR A 150 -10.60 16.21 -1.73
C TYR A 150 -11.32 14.97 -1.22
N ALA A 151 -12.03 15.07 -0.10
CA ALA A 151 -12.80 13.98 0.49
C ALA A 151 -13.87 13.45 -0.49
N GLU A 152 -14.61 14.35 -1.15
CA GLU A 152 -15.58 13.97 -2.17
C GLU A 152 -14.93 13.24 -3.36
N ALA A 153 -13.77 13.72 -3.82
CA ALA A 153 -13.06 13.06 -4.91
C ALA A 153 -12.57 11.65 -4.51
N VAL A 154 -12.03 11.49 -3.30
CA VAL A 154 -11.51 10.19 -2.85
C VAL A 154 -12.60 9.19 -2.51
N GLU A 155 -13.83 9.61 -2.18
CA GLU A 155 -14.96 8.66 -2.03
C GLU A 155 -15.24 7.90 -3.31
N ARG A 156 -15.17 8.57 -4.47
CA ARG A 156 -15.33 7.89 -5.77
C ARG A 156 -14.21 6.91 -6.04
N VAL A 157 -12.98 7.25 -5.64
CA VAL A 157 -11.83 6.34 -5.74
C VAL A 157 -12.01 5.13 -4.82
N ALA A 158 -12.32 5.36 -3.54
CA ALA A 158 -12.52 4.31 -2.56
C ALA A 158 -13.67 3.36 -2.95
N ALA A 159 -14.75 3.89 -3.53
CA ALA A 159 -15.84 3.06 -4.06
C ALA A 159 -15.39 2.13 -5.19
N VAL A 160 -14.53 2.63 -6.10
CA VAL A 160 -13.93 1.79 -7.15
C VAL A 160 -13.02 0.73 -6.55
N ASP A 161 -12.17 1.09 -5.59
CA ASP A 161 -11.23 0.17 -4.94
C ASP A 161 -11.99 -0.96 -4.22
N VAL A 162 -13.00 -0.62 -3.43
CA VAL A 162 -13.87 -1.59 -2.75
C VAL A 162 -14.58 -2.49 -3.77
N ALA A 163 -15.08 -1.95 -4.88
CA ALA A 163 -15.73 -2.74 -5.92
C ALA A 163 -14.74 -3.67 -6.66
N VAL A 164 -13.48 -3.29 -6.84
CA VAL A 164 -12.43 -4.17 -7.40
C VAL A 164 -12.13 -5.33 -6.44
N VAL A 165 -12.03 -5.05 -5.14
CA VAL A 165 -11.79 -6.05 -4.10
C VAL A 165 -12.99 -6.99 -3.94
N ALA A 166 -14.21 -6.47 -3.94
CA ALA A 166 -15.44 -7.26 -3.76
C ALA A 166 -15.71 -8.25 -4.92
N ARG A 167 -15.07 -8.06 -6.08
CA ARG A 167 -15.20 -8.95 -7.24
C ARG A 167 -14.27 -10.16 -7.20
N GLN A 168 -13.38 -10.26 -6.21
CA GLN A 168 -12.45 -11.37 -6.14
C GLN A 168 -13.15 -12.67 -5.76
N PRO A 169 -12.80 -13.80 -6.40
CA PRO A 169 -13.54 -15.06 -6.27
C PRO A 169 -13.19 -15.84 -4.99
N SER A 170 -12.15 -15.44 -4.25
CA SER A 170 -11.73 -16.12 -3.02
C SER A 170 -11.17 -15.14 -2.00
N VAL A 171 -11.19 -15.50 -0.72
CA VAL A 171 -10.69 -14.66 0.38
C VAL A 171 -9.21 -14.36 0.19
N GLU A 172 -8.42 -15.34 -0.25
CA GLU A 172 -6.99 -15.19 -0.49
C GLU A 172 -6.72 -14.15 -1.59
N GLN A 173 -7.51 -14.18 -2.67
CA GLN A 173 -7.41 -13.19 -3.74
C GLN A 173 -7.89 -11.81 -3.28
N THR A 174 -8.94 -11.74 -2.46
CA THR A 174 -9.38 -10.49 -1.84
C THR A 174 -8.28 -9.87 -1.00
N VAL A 175 -7.62 -10.65 -0.15
CA VAL A 175 -6.50 -10.22 0.70
C VAL A 175 -5.30 -9.76 -0.15
N GLU A 176 -4.94 -10.52 -1.20
CA GLU A 176 -3.90 -10.13 -2.15
C GLU A 176 -4.22 -8.80 -2.84
N TYR A 177 -5.44 -8.62 -3.35
CA TYR A 177 -5.87 -7.39 -4.01
C TYR A 177 -5.96 -6.19 -3.06
N VAL A 178 -6.36 -6.39 -1.81
CA VAL A 178 -6.34 -5.34 -0.80
C VAL A 178 -4.91 -4.84 -0.57
N ILE A 179 -3.98 -5.77 -0.40
CA ILE A 179 -2.59 -5.45 -0.09
C ILE A 179 -1.92 -4.78 -1.28
N VAL A 180 -2.02 -5.38 -2.46
CA VAL A 180 -1.46 -4.83 -3.70
C VAL A 180 -2.15 -3.53 -4.07
N GLY A 181 -3.47 -3.47 -3.92
CA GLY A 181 -4.30 -2.31 -4.17
C GLY A 181 -3.97 -1.14 -3.26
N THR A 182 -3.68 -1.37 -1.97
CA THR A 182 -3.24 -0.29 -1.08
C THR A 182 -1.84 0.19 -1.48
N VAL A 183 -0.88 -0.73 -1.61
CA VAL A 183 0.54 -0.38 -1.85
C VAL A 183 0.74 0.26 -3.23
N LEU A 184 0.22 -0.37 -4.28
CA LEU A 184 0.38 0.12 -5.65
C LEU A 184 -0.68 1.16 -6.00
N GLY A 185 -1.85 1.13 -5.35
CA GLY A 185 -2.92 2.10 -5.57
C GLY A 185 -2.47 3.50 -5.19
N ASP A 186 -1.77 3.69 -4.06
CA ASP A 186 -1.19 4.99 -3.71
C ASP A 186 -0.30 5.54 -4.84
N THR A 187 0.51 4.65 -5.45
CA THR A 187 1.40 5.02 -6.57
C THR A 187 0.59 5.38 -7.82
N VAL A 188 -0.44 4.59 -8.15
CA VAL A 188 -1.34 4.84 -9.28
C VAL A 188 -2.08 6.16 -9.09
N LEU A 189 -2.66 6.42 -7.92
CA LEU A 189 -3.41 7.62 -7.62
C LEU A 189 -2.52 8.87 -7.63
N ALA A 190 -1.31 8.78 -7.07
CA ALA A 190 -0.33 9.87 -7.15
C ALA A 190 0.04 10.19 -8.60
N ALA A 191 0.26 9.17 -9.44
CA ALA A 191 0.57 9.36 -10.86
C ALA A 191 -0.62 9.97 -11.63
N LEU A 192 -1.82 9.41 -11.47
CA LEU A 192 -3.04 9.91 -12.10
C LEU A 192 -3.35 11.34 -11.69
N ARG A 193 -3.21 11.67 -10.40
CA ARG A 193 -3.39 13.04 -9.89
C ARG A 193 -2.44 14.02 -10.58
N ARG A 194 -1.15 13.68 -10.69
CA ARG A 194 -0.14 14.53 -11.37
C ARG A 194 -0.46 14.72 -12.85
N LEU A 195 -0.86 13.65 -13.54
CA LEU A 195 -1.26 13.72 -14.95
C LEU A 195 -2.52 14.57 -15.15
N ALA A 196 -3.52 14.43 -14.28
CA ALA A 196 -4.73 15.25 -14.31
C ALA A 196 -4.41 16.72 -14.02
N GLN A 197 -3.53 17.00 -13.07
CA GLN A 197 -3.05 18.35 -12.79
C GLN A 197 -2.34 18.97 -14.00
N GLU A 198 -1.48 18.22 -14.70
CA GLU A 198 -0.85 18.69 -15.94
C GLU A 198 -1.89 18.98 -17.03
N HIS A 199 -2.88 18.11 -17.21
CA HIS A 199 -3.94 18.32 -18.19
C HIS A 199 -4.77 19.57 -17.89
N LEU A 200 -5.16 19.78 -16.64
CA LEU A 200 -6.02 20.89 -16.23
C LEU A 200 -5.25 22.22 -16.11
N SER A 201 -3.98 22.19 -15.74
CA SER A 201 -3.15 23.41 -15.64
C SER A 201 -2.94 24.07 -17.00
N ARG A 202 -2.90 23.29 -18.09
CA ARG A 202 -2.87 23.82 -19.46
C ARG A 202 -4.07 24.71 -19.78
N ASN A 203 -5.23 24.46 -19.18
CA ASN A 203 -6.43 25.28 -19.40
C ASN A 203 -6.57 26.42 -18.39
N ALA A 204 -5.96 26.28 -17.20
CA ALA A 204 -6.06 27.27 -16.13
C ALA A 204 -4.98 28.37 -16.25
N PHE A 205 -3.81 28.03 -16.82
CA PHE A 205 -2.64 28.91 -16.90
C PHE A 205 -2.02 29.01 -18.30
N GLY A 206 -2.65 28.40 -19.31
CA GLY A 206 -2.18 28.36 -20.70
C GLY A 206 -3.15 29.00 -21.68
#